data_AF-R5IKG4-F1
#
_entry.id   AF-R5IKG4-F1
#
_cell.length_a   1.000
_cell.length_b   1.000
_cell.length_c   1.000
_cell.angle_alpha   90.00
_cell.angle_beta   90.00
_cell.angle_gamma   90.00
#
_symmetry.space_group_name_H-M   'P 1'
#
loop_
_entity.id
_entity.type
_entity.pdbx_description
1 polymer ?
#
loop_
_entity_poly.entity_id
_entity_poly.type
_entity_poly.pdbx_seq_one_letter_code
_entity_poly.pdbx_strand_id
1 'polypeptide(L)'
;MRWRASRPSGSFWTTCTCFPAARRRGSSRFFGEAAELVSFLAERLPPQAHLILLSRNQIFSEAQKLRLGSRLLELGAADLRLTQEELLQYAGRCSLPLPEREAQALLSVSEGWIAMIYLMFRAYAQTGVWRFDAKGMDALMEQVMFEPLDERRRFFLLDICMAEAFTAEQAAFVWREPDADALLHDLTHNNAFIIESSPGVYRCHHMLRQLLRRKIAPLPPNAPSTPFCRKARRRTPAGGSAAGTSARGNI
;
A
#
# COMPACT_ATOMS: atom_id res chain seq x y z
N MET A 1 -11.48 -5.34 27.20
CA MET A 1 -12.96 -5.20 27.26
C MET A 1 -13.58 -6.04 26.13
N ARG A 2 -14.43 -7.02 26.46
CA ARG A 2 -15.10 -7.89 25.45
C ARG A 2 -16.30 -7.13 24.87
N TRP A 3 -16.27 -6.84 23.56
CA TRP A 3 -17.46 -6.43 22.83
C TRP A 3 -18.26 -7.68 22.45
N ARG A 4 -19.42 -7.86 23.09
CA ARG A 4 -20.43 -8.88 22.71
C ARG A 4 -21.54 -8.12 21.99
N ALA A 5 -21.55 -8.19 20.66
CA ALA A 5 -22.63 -7.61 19.85
C ALA A 5 -23.89 -8.47 20.02
N SER A 6 -24.79 -8.08 20.92
CA SER A 6 -26.16 -8.57 20.95
C SER A 6 -26.91 -7.98 19.75
N ARG A 7 -27.34 -8.82 18.82
CA ARG A 7 -28.18 -8.44 17.68
C ARG A 7 -29.57 -8.03 18.16
N PRO A 8 -30.13 -6.90 17.68
CA PRO A 8 -31.56 -6.76 17.50
C PRO A 8 -31.89 -6.76 16.01
N SER A 9 -32.93 -7.50 15.66
CA SER A 9 -33.59 -7.49 14.36
C SER A 9 -34.24 -6.12 14.09
N GLY A 10 -33.74 -5.41 13.09
CA GLY A 10 -34.32 -4.16 12.62
C GLY A 10 -33.40 -3.55 11.57
N SER A 11 -33.92 -3.30 10.38
CA SER A 11 -33.24 -2.78 9.19
C SER A 11 -32.17 -1.71 9.48
N PHE A 12 -30.89 -2.07 9.33
CA PHE A 12 -29.73 -1.20 9.50
C PHE A 12 -29.44 -0.44 8.20
N TRP A 13 -29.53 0.89 8.24
CA TRP A 13 -28.86 1.76 7.26
C TRP A 13 -27.54 2.23 7.89
N THR A 14 -26.48 1.42 7.75
CA THR A 14 -25.11 1.85 8.10
C THR A 14 -24.54 2.59 6.90
N THR A 15 -24.69 3.91 6.86
CA THR A 15 -24.04 4.73 5.83
C THR A 15 -22.60 5.03 6.27
N CYS A 16 -21.65 4.21 5.83
CA CYS A 16 -20.22 4.50 5.95
C CYS A 16 -19.82 5.50 4.84
N THR A 17 -19.75 6.79 5.17
CA THR A 17 -19.24 7.80 4.24
C THR A 17 -17.73 7.94 4.42
N CYS A 18 -16.96 7.26 3.58
CA CYS A 18 -15.52 7.50 3.46
C CYS A 18 -15.31 8.83 2.72
N PHE A 19 -14.74 9.85 3.39
CA PHE A 19 -14.22 11.02 2.70
C PHE A 19 -12.79 10.70 2.22
N PRO A 20 -12.55 10.47 0.90
CA PRO A 20 -11.20 10.36 0.40
C PRO A 20 -10.47 11.67 0.67
N ALA A 21 -9.22 11.56 1.15
CA ALA A 21 -8.39 12.72 1.42
C ALA A 21 -8.31 13.64 0.20
N ALA A 22 -8.94 14.81 0.30
CA ALA A 22 -8.79 15.87 -0.68
C ALA A 22 -7.29 16.19 -0.83
N ARG A 23 -6.77 16.07 -2.07
CA ARG A 23 -5.39 16.45 -2.38
C ARG A 23 -5.20 17.91 -2.00
N ARG A 24 -4.08 18.21 -1.32
CA ARG A 24 -3.66 19.56 -0.95
C ARG A 24 -3.64 20.47 -2.19
N ARG A 25 -4.70 21.24 -2.39
CA ARG A 25 -4.68 22.57 -2.99
C ARG A 25 -5.59 23.48 -2.17
N GLY A 26 -4.96 24.26 -1.29
CA GLY A 26 -5.45 25.53 -0.75
C GLY A 26 -6.91 25.63 -0.28
N SER A 27 -7.37 24.79 0.64
CA SER A 27 -8.77 24.85 1.11
C SER A 27 -8.93 24.50 2.59
N SER A 28 -8.45 25.37 3.49
CA SER A 28 -8.83 25.29 4.91
C SER A 28 -10.34 25.51 5.13
N ARG A 29 -11.01 26.22 4.21
CA ARG A 29 -12.46 26.51 4.29
C ARG A 29 -13.35 25.26 4.08
N PHE A 30 -13.05 24.43 3.08
CA PHE A 30 -13.85 23.24 2.76
C PHE A 30 -13.88 22.20 3.88
N PHE A 31 -12.78 22.06 4.62
CA PHE A 31 -12.72 21.10 5.72
C PHE A 31 -13.54 21.57 6.93
N GLY A 32 -13.62 22.89 7.17
CA GLY A 32 -14.47 23.49 8.20
C GLY A 32 -15.96 23.29 7.92
N GLU A 33 -16.40 23.52 6.67
CA GLU A 33 -17.80 23.35 6.25
C GLU A 33 -18.26 21.89 6.35
N ALA A 34 -17.40 20.93 5.96
CA ALA A 34 -17.70 19.50 6.10
C ALA A 34 -17.80 19.08 7.58
N ALA A 35 -16.90 19.57 8.43
CA ALA A 35 -16.91 19.28 9.86
C ALA A 35 -18.17 19.82 10.56
N GLU A 36 -18.64 21.02 10.20
CA GLU A 36 -19.88 21.58 10.73
C GLU A 36 -21.11 20.77 10.32
N LEU A 37 -21.21 20.37 9.05
CA LEU A 37 -22.31 19.53 8.58
C LEU A 37 -22.34 18.19 9.32
N VAL A 38 -21.18 17.56 9.47
CA VAL A 38 -21.03 16.30 10.18
C VAL A 38 -21.39 16.45 11.67
N SER A 39 -20.96 17.54 12.32
CA SER A 39 -21.32 17.84 13.71
C SER A 39 -22.84 18.05 13.86
N PHE A 40 -23.46 18.78 12.94
CA PHE A 40 -24.90 19.02 12.92
C PHE A 40 -25.69 17.71 12.77
N LEU A 41 -25.25 16.82 11.87
CA LEU A 41 -25.85 15.50 11.70
C LEU A 41 -25.69 14.67 12.97
N ALA A 42 -24.48 14.62 13.54
CA ALA A 42 -24.19 13.85 14.74
C ALA A 42 -25.06 14.27 15.95
N GLU A 43 -25.34 15.57 16.10
CA GLU A 43 -26.21 16.07 17.16
C GLU A 43 -27.68 15.64 17.01
N ARG A 44 -28.15 15.41 15.78
CA ARG A 44 -29.54 15.11 15.45
C ARG A 44 -29.82 13.64 15.13
N LEU A 45 -28.82 12.77 15.14
CA LEU A 45 -29.01 11.35 14.93
C LEU A 45 -29.88 10.74 16.04
N PRO A 46 -30.83 9.86 15.69
CA PRO A 46 -31.58 9.12 16.70
C PRO A 46 -30.64 8.19 17.48
N PRO A 47 -31.00 7.77 18.71
CA PRO A 47 -30.14 6.94 19.56
C PRO A 47 -29.73 5.60 18.96
N GLN A 48 -30.45 5.13 17.94
CA GLN A 48 -30.24 3.86 17.24
C GLN A 48 -29.27 3.99 16.07
N ALA A 49 -28.88 5.21 15.69
CA ALA A 49 -28.01 5.48 14.56
C ALA A 49 -26.62 5.90 15.06
N HIS A 50 -25.58 5.33 14.42
CA HIS A 50 -24.19 5.63 14.72
C HIS A 50 -23.50 6.17 13.45
N LEU A 51 -22.70 7.21 13.62
CA LEU A 51 -21.86 7.75 12.56
C LEU A 51 -20.41 7.34 12.81
N ILE A 52 -19.81 6.65 11.85
CA ILE A 52 -18.40 6.25 11.90
C ILE A 52 -17.65 7.09 10.88
N LEU A 53 -16.63 7.81 11.35
CA LEU A 53 -15.82 8.69 10.53
C LEU A 53 -14.37 8.23 10.57
N LEU A 54 -13.72 8.25 9.41
CA LEU A 54 -12.32 7.91 9.25
C LEU A 54 -11.63 9.07 8.54
N SER A 55 -10.61 9.65 9.19
CA SER A 55 -9.84 10.75 8.64
C SER A 55 -8.39 10.65 9.11
N ARG A 56 -7.47 11.15 8.27
CA ARG A 56 -6.05 11.29 8.64
C ARG A 56 -5.77 12.59 9.41
N ASN A 57 -6.70 13.52 9.40
CA ASN A 57 -6.62 14.80 10.09
C ASN A 57 -7.75 14.89 11.13
N GLN A 58 -7.54 15.70 12.16
CA GLN A 58 -8.57 16.04 13.12
C GLN A 58 -9.82 16.58 12.40
N ILE A 59 -10.98 15.98 12.66
CA ILE A 59 -12.25 16.36 12.02
C ILE A 59 -12.93 17.49 12.80
N PHE A 60 -13.08 17.31 14.12
CA PHE A 60 -13.81 18.23 14.98
C PHE A 60 -12.84 19.16 15.72
N SER A 61 -13.22 20.43 15.81
CA SER A 61 -12.61 21.40 16.73
C SER A 61 -12.94 21.06 18.18
N GLU A 62 -12.15 21.57 19.13
CA GLU A 62 -12.37 21.34 20.57
C GLU A 62 -13.76 21.79 21.04
N ALA A 63 -14.29 22.88 20.47
CA ALA A 63 -15.65 23.35 20.77
C ALA A 63 -16.72 22.36 20.29
N GLN A 64 -16.54 21.74 19.12
CA GLN A 64 -17.45 20.71 18.60
C GLN A 64 -17.34 19.42 19.40
N LYS A 65 -16.14 19.03 19.83
CA LYS A 65 -15.94 17.88 20.73
C LYS A 65 -16.69 18.06 22.04
N LEU A 66 -16.60 19.26 22.64
CA LEU A 66 -17.31 19.58 23.88
C LEU A 66 -18.84 19.53 23.69
N ARG A 67 -19.35 20.02 22.56
CA ARG A 67 -20.79 19.95 22.21
C ARG A 67 -21.30 18.53 22.05
N LEU A 68 -20.51 17.67 21.40
CA LEU A 68 -20.88 16.27 21.20
C LEU A 68 -20.77 15.45 22.50
N GLY A 69 -19.85 15.80 23.39
CA GLY A 69 -19.72 15.22 24.72
C GLY A 69 -19.63 13.69 24.68
N SER A 70 -20.44 13.01 25.49
CA SER A 70 -20.47 11.54 25.58
C SER A 70 -20.96 10.81 24.32
N ARG A 71 -21.43 11.56 23.31
CA ARG A 71 -21.81 11.00 22.01
C ARG A 71 -20.63 10.85 21.04
N LEU A 72 -19.45 11.36 21.40
CA LEU A 72 -18.22 11.23 20.61
C LEU A 72 -17.27 10.23 21.26
N LEU A 73 -16.92 9.19 20.52
CA LEU A 73 -15.77 8.34 20.80
C LEU A 73 -14.69 8.64 19.76
N GLU A 74 -13.54 9.14 20.21
CA GLU A 74 -12.39 9.40 19.35
C GLU A 74 -11.35 8.30 19.58
N LEU A 75 -10.97 7.62 18.50
CA LEU A 75 -9.85 6.69 18.49
C LEU A 75 -8.70 7.36 17.77
N GLY A 76 -7.63 7.62 18.51
CA GLY A 76 -6.42 8.23 17.99
C GLY A 76 -5.45 7.20 17.40
N ALA A 77 -4.36 7.71 16.87
CA ALA A 77 -3.24 6.90 16.39
C ALA A 77 -2.70 5.92 17.45
N ALA A 78 -2.67 6.35 18.72
CA ALA A 78 -2.17 5.54 19.82
C ALA A 78 -3.10 4.34 20.12
N ASP A 79 -4.42 4.53 20.01
CA ASP A 79 -5.41 3.46 20.25
C ASP A 79 -5.40 2.39 19.16
N LEU A 80 -4.79 2.69 18.00
CA LEU A 80 -4.60 1.76 16.89
C LEU A 80 -3.27 0.99 16.95
N ARG A 81 -2.42 1.27 17.96
CA ARG A 81 -1.20 0.51 18.19
C ARG A 81 -1.56 -0.77 18.93
N LEU A 82 -1.21 -1.91 18.35
CA LEU A 82 -1.40 -3.20 18.97
C LEU A 82 -0.53 -3.33 20.22
N THR A 83 -1.14 -3.78 21.31
CA THR A 83 -0.38 -4.28 22.46
C THR A 83 0.25 -5.64 22.15
N GLN A 84 1.11 -6.12 23.04
CA GLN A 84 1.71 -7.45 22.91
C GLN A 84 0.67 -8.57 22.92
N GLU A 85 -0.32 -8.48 23.80
CA GLU A 85 -1.41 -9.45 23.88
C GLU A 85 -2.26 -9.44 22.60
N GLU A 86 -2.51 -8.27 22.02
CA GLU A 86 -3.26 -8.13 20.77
C GLU A 86 -2.47 -8.62 19.57
N LEU A 87 -1.16 -8.38 19.54
CA LEU A 87 -0.26 -8.90 18.51
C LEU A 87 -0.24 -10.44 18.52
N LEU A 88 -0.09 -11.06 19.69
CA LEU A 88 -0.09 -12.52 19.83
C LEU A 88 -1.45 -13.12 19.42
N GLN A 89 -2.56 -12.48 19.82
CA GLN A 89 -3.89 -12.88 19.38
C GLN A 89 -4.06 -12.77 17.86
N TYR A 90 -3.54 -11.70 17.27
CA TYR A 90 -3.59 -11.48 15.83
C TYR A 90 -2.76 -12.54 15.08
N ALA A 91 -1.54 -12.82 15.54
CA ALA A 91 -0.70 -13.90 15.01
C ALA A 91 -1.41 -15.26 15.06
N GLY A 92 -2.05 -15.57 16.20
CA GLY A 92 -2.82 -16.80 16.37
C GLY A 92 -3.99 -16.92 15.38
N ARG A 93 -4.71 -15.83 15.12
CA ARG A 93 -5.77 -15.80 14.09
C ARG A 93 -5.23 -15.99 12.67
N CYS A 94 -4.02 -15.52 12.41
CA CYS A 94 -3.33 -15.73 11.14
C CYS A 94 -2.64 -17.11 11.06
N SER A 95 -2.73 -17.95 12.09
CA SER A 95 -2.01 -19.24 12.19
C SER A 95 -0.50 -19.10 12.00
N LEU A 96 0.07 -17.97 12.44
CA LEU A 96 1.50 -17.70 12.37
C LEU A 96 2.17 -18.10 13.67
N PRO A 97 3.26 -18.90 13.63
CA PRO A 97 4.04 -19.19 14.82
C PRO A 97 4.85 -17.94 15.19
N LEU A 98 4.36 -17.21 16.18
CA LEU A 98 5.01 -16.01 16.73
C LEU A 98 5.37 -16.27 18.19
N PRO A 99 6.59 -16.79 18.48
CA PRO A 99 7.05 -16.93 19.84
C PRO A 99 7.27 -15.56 20.49
N GLU A 100 7.29 -15.54 21.82
CA GLU A 100 7.31 -14.32 22.64
C GLU A 100 8.49 -13.40 22.29
N ARG A 101 9.66 -13.98 22.00
CA ARG A 101 10.88 -13.24 21.66
C ARG A 101 10.71 -12.48 20.34
N GLU A 102 10.17 -13.13 19.33
CA GLU A 102 9.88 -12.54 18.03
C GLU A 102 8.75 -11.52 18.13
N ALA A 103 7.76 -11.74 18.99
CA ALA A 103 6.70 -10.76 19.27
C ALA A 103 7.27 -9.46 19.86
N GLN A 104 8.20 -9.56 20.83
CA GLN A 104 8.87 -8.39 21.41
C GLN A 104 9.72 -7.65 20.38
N ALA A 105 10.50 -8.37 19.57
CA ALA A 105 11.28 -7.77 18.49
C ALA A 105 10.38 -7.06 17.47
N LEU A 106 9.27 -7.70 17.08
CA LEU A 106 8.29 -7.14 16.17
C LEU A 106 7.64 -5.87 16.73
N LEU A 107 7.26 -5.84 18.00
CA LEU A 107 6.73 -4.64 18.65
C LEU A 107 7.76 -3.53 18.72
N SER A 108 9.02 -3.86 19.01
CA SER A 108 10.10 -2.87 19.05
C SER A 108 10.33 -2.20 17.70
N VAL A 109 10.24 -2.95 16.60
CA VAL A 109 10.46 -2.40 15.25
C VAL A 109 9.20 -1.73 14.70
N SER A 110 8.02 -2.24 15.04
CA SER A 110 6.74 -1.71 14.54
C SER A 110 6.13 -0.63 15.42
N GLU A 111 6.57 -0.45 16.66
CA GLU A 111 5.91 0.35 17.70
C GLU A 111 4.41 0.02 17.87
N GLY A 112 4.00 -1.22 17.55
CA GLY A 112 2.61 -1.65 17.56
C GLY A 112 1.79 -1.24 16.32
N TRP A 113 2.38 -0.56 15.32
CA TRP A 113 1.65 -0.15 14.13
C TRP A 113 1.19 -1.35 13.30
N ILE A 114 -0.14 -1.53 13.20
CA ILE A 114 -0.76 -2.65 12.48
C ILE A 114 -0.27 -2.79 11.03
N ALA A 115 0.02 -1.69 10.35
CA ALA A 115 0.51 -1.72 8.97
C ALA A 115 1.91 -2.36 8.87
N MET A 116 2.82 -2.03 9.78
CA MET A 116 4.17 -2.63 9.82
C MET A 116 4.07 -4.11 10.22
N ILE A 117 3.24 -4.42 11.22
CA ILE A 117 2.99 -5.79 11.68
C ILE A 117 2.44 -6.65 10.54
N TYR A 118 1.46 -6.13 9.79
CA TYR A 118 0.91 -6.81 8.62
C TYR A 118 1.98 -7.11 7.57
N LEU A 119 2.86 -6.14 7.27
CA LEU A 119 3.96 -6.37 6.32
C LEU A 119 4.94 -7.42 6.82
N MET A 120 5.29 -7.42 8.11
CA MET A 120 6.15 -8.46 8.70
C MET A 120 5.49 -9.85 8.66
N PHE A 121 4.18 -9.94 8.92
CA PHE A 121 3.43 -11.18 8.80
C PHE A 121 3.43 -11.70 7.37
N ARG A 122 3.25 -10.81 6.39
CA ARG A 122 3.36 -11.13 4.97
C ARG A 122 4.77 -11.59 4.59
N ALA A 123 5.81 -10.93 5.09
CA ALA A 123 7.20 -11.31 4.89
C ALA A 123 7.45 -12.74 5.39
N TYR A 124 6.96 -13.05 6.58
CA TYR A 124 7.04 -14.38 7.16
C TYR A 124 6.26 -15.41 6.32
N ALA A 125 5.04 -15.10 5.91
CA ALA A 125 4.23 -16.02 5.09
C ALA A 125 4.90 -16.37 3.74
N GLN A 126 5.73 -15.48 3.20
CA GLN A 126 6.47 -15.70 1.96
C GLN A 126 7.79 -16.44 2.18
N THR A 127 8.49 -16.18 3.29
CA THR A 127 9.88 -16.65 3.49
C THR A 127 10.02 -17.75 4.55
N GLY A 128 9.02 -17.91 5.42
CA GLY A 128 9.04 -18.78 6.60
C GLY A 128 9.94 -18.29 7.73
N VAL A 129 10.54 -17.10 7.61
CA VAL A 129 11.56 -16.60 8.55
C VAL A 129 11.19 -15.20 9.05
N TRP A 130 11.28 -15.00 10.37
CA TRP A 130 11.14 -13.69 10.97
C TRP A 130 12.42 -12.88 10.77
N ARG A 131 12.29 -11.71 10.12
CA ARG A 131 13.40 -10.78 9.88
C ARG A 131 13.03 -9.42 10.47
N PHE A 132 13.91 -8.87 11.29
CA PHE A 132 13.72 -7.59 11.98
C PHE A 132 14.84 -6.59 11.64
N ASP A 133 15.55 -6.85 10.54
CA ASP A 133 16.70 -6.09 10.04
C ASP A 133 16.31 -4.82 9.28
N ALA A 134 15.06 -4.74 8.81
CA ALA A 134 14.52 -3.58 8.14
C ALA A 134 14.56 -2.33 9.05
N LYS A 135 15.44 -1.37 8.70
CA LYS A 135 15.54 -0.08 9.39
C LYS A 135 14.48 0.90 8.87
N GLY A 136 13.25 0.70 9.32
CA GLY A 136 12.11 1.58 9.01
C GLY A 136 11.20 1.07 7.88
N MET A 137 10.07 1.77 7.71
CA MET A 137 8.98 1.34 6.82
C MET A 137 9.41 1.15 5.37
N ASP A 138 10.33 1.98 4.85
CA ASP A 138 10.75 1.92 3.46
C ASP A 138 11.56 0.65 3.14
N ALA A 139 12.50 0.30 4.03
CA ALA A 139 13.29 -0.93 3.90
C ALA A 139 12.39 -2.16 4.01
N LEU A 140 11.41 -2.14 4.92
CA LEU A 140 10.46 -3.25 5.03
C LEU A 140 9.56 -3.35 3.80
N MET A 141 9.04 -2.23 3.29
CA MET A 141 8.25 -2.22 2.06
C MET A 141 9.06 -2.79 0.90
N GLU A 142 10.35 -2.46 0.79
CA GLU A 142 11.22 -3.05 -0.22
C GLU A 142 11.37 -4.57 -0.06
N GLN A 143 11.73 -5.01 1.14
CA GLN A 143 11.94 -6.41 1.49
C GLN A 143 10.69 -7.29 1.29
N VAL A 144 9.50 -6.73 1.51
CA VAL A 144 8.22 -7.49 1.44
C VAL A 144 7.55 -7.36 0.09
N MET A 145 7.69 -6.23 -0.58
CA MET A 145 6.89 -5.92 -1.77
C MET A 145 7.69 -6.01 -3.07
N PHE A 146 9.01 -5.87 -3.02
CA PHE A 146 9.86 -5.75 -4.21
C PHE A 146 10.94 -6.84 -4.29
N GLU A 147 11.63 -7.14 -3.19
CA GLU A 147 12.65 -8.20 -3.15
C GLU A 147 12.13 -9.62 -3.46
N PRO A 148 10.90 -10.04 -3.06
CA PRO A 148 10.42 -11.39 -3.36
C PRO A 148 10.07 -11.58 -4.85
N LEU A 149 9.90 -10.48 -5.59
CA LEU A 149 9.59 -10.52 -7.02
C LEU A 149 10.82 -10.89 -7.82
N ASP A 150 10.62 -11.67 -8.89
CA ASP A 150 11.68 -11.87 -9.89
C ASP A 150 11.94 -10.59 -10.68
N GLU A 151 13.05 -10.59 -11.41
CA GLU A 151 13.48 -9.44 -12.22
C GLU A 151 12.39 -8.99 -13.22
N ARG A 152 11.67 -9.95 -13.81
CA ARG A 152 10.65 -9.70 -14.83
C ARG A 152 9.46 -8.93 -14.25
N ARG A 153 8.94 -9.36 -13.10
CA ARG A 153 7.85 -8.71 -12.37
C ARG A 153 8.26 -7.33 -11.83
N ARG A 154 9.50 -7.19 -11.35
CA ARG A 154 10.04 -5.89 -10.90
C ARG A 154 10.07 -4.87 -12.03
N PHE A 155 10.56 -5.25 -13.21
CA PHE A 155 10.59 -4.35 -14.37
C PHE A 155 9.19 -3.98 -14.85
N PHE A 156 8.29 -4.95 -14.93
CA PHE A 156 6.89 -4.69 -15.28
C PHE A 156 6.27 -3.65 -14.36
N LEU A 157 6.43 -3.80 -13.04
CA LEU A 157 5.94 -2.83 -12.04
C LEU A 157 6.56 -1.43 -12.22
N LEU A 158 7.87 -1.34 -12.46
CA LEU A 158 8.55 -0.06 -12.65
C LEU A 158 8.01 0.69 -13.87
N ASP A 159 7.66 -0.01 -14.95
CA ASP A 159 7.13 0.60 -16.17
C ASP A 159 5.68 1.07 -16.01
N ILE A 160 4.81 0.28 -15.38
CA ILE A 160 3.37 0.62 -15.25
C ILE A 160 3.06 1.58 -14.08
N CYS A 161 3.92 1.68 -13.05
CA CYS A 161 3.61 2.43 -11.82
C CYS A 161 3.48 3.96 -11.99
N MET A 162 3.85 4.47 -13.17
CA MET A 162 3.65 5.86 -13.55
C MET A 162 2.15 6.21 -13.59
N ALA A 163 1.31 5.28 -14.04
CA ALA A 163 -0.14 5.47 -14.10
C ALA A 163 -0.78 5.41 -12.69
N GLU A 164 -1.82 6.20 -12.43
CA GLU A 164 -2.61 6.08 -11.18
C GLU A 164 -3.59 4.89 -11.25
N ALA A 165 -4.05 4.59 -12.46
CA ALA A 165 -4.92 3.48 -12.83
C ALA A 165 -4.65 3.14 -14.31
N PHE A 166 -4.82 1.87 -14.68
CA PHE A 166 -4.57 1.40 -16.04
C PHE A 166 -5.44 0.19 -16.39
N THR A 167 -5.67 -0.03 -17.68
CA THR A 167 -6.29 -1.26 -18.20
C THR A 167 -5.24 -2.30 -18.58
N ALA A 168 -5.63 -3.55 -18.78
CA ALA A 168 -4.73 -4.60 -19.27
C ALA A 168 -4.08 -4.21 -20.61
N GLU A 169 -4.86 -3.65 -21.54
CA GLU A 169 -4.36 -3.15 -22.83
C GLU A 169 -3.29 -2.06 -22.68
N GLN A 170 -3.47 -1.13 -21.73
CA GLN A 170 -2.48 -0.09 -21.45
C GLN A 170 -1.21 -0.67 -20.83
N ALA A 171 -1.33 -1.66 -19.94
CA ALA A 171 -0.19 -2.36 -19.38
C ALA A 171 0.60 -3.11 -20.47
N ALA A 172 -0.10 -3.83 -21.36
CA ALA A 172 0.51 -4.52 -22.49
C ALA A 172 1.20 -3.55 -23.47
N PHE A 173 0.58 -2.40 -23.76
CA PHE A 173 1.18 -1.37 -24.62
C PHE A 173 2.47 -0.78 -24.04
N VAL A 174 2.53 -0.60 -22.71
CA VAL A 174 3.72 -0.08 -22.03
C VAL A 174 4.81 -1.16 -21.93
N TRP A 175 4.45 -2.40 -21.59
CA TRP A 175 5.39 -3.51 -21.41
C TRP A 175 6.00 -4.01 -22.73
N ARG A 176 5.21 -4.04 -23.81
CA ARG A 176 5.64 -4.40 -25.18
C ARG A 176 6.18 -5.83 -25.35
N GLU A 177 5.88 -6.71 -24.41
CA GLU A 177 6.19 -8.14 -24.46
C GLU A 177 4.88 -8.95 -24.31
N PRO A 178 4.81 -10.16 -24.89
CA PRO A 178 3.55 -10.92 -25.01
C PRO A 178 3.00 -11.46 -23.67
N ASP A 179 3.78 -11.40 -22.59
CA ASP A 179 3.44 -11.96 -21.29
C ASP A 179 2.82 -10.94 -20.32
N ALA A 180 2.44 -9.76 -20.80
CA ALA A 180 1.84 -8.70 -19.98
C ALA A 180 0.61 -9.17 -19.20
N ASP A 181 -0.29 -9.91 -19.84
CA ASP A 181 -1.52 -10.39 -19.21
C ASP A 181 -1.24 -11.41 -18.11
N ALA A 182 -0.28 -12.31 -18.34
CA ALA A 182 0.15 -13.30 -17.35
C ALA A 182 0.80 -12.62 -16.14
N LEU A 183 1.68 -11.65 -16.38
CA LEU A 183 2.32 -10.86 -15.31
C LEU A 183 1.29 -10.07 -14.50
N LEU A 184 0.32 -9.43 -15.17
CA LEU A 184 -0.74 -8.67 -14.52
C LEU A 184 -1.65 -9.57 -13.68
N HIS A 185 -2.03 -10.73 -14.21
CA HIS A 185 -2.83 -11.72 -13.51
C HIS A 185 -2.11 -12.22 -12.25
N ASP A 186 -0.84 -12.61 -12.38
CA ASP A 186 -0.01 -13.07 -11.26
C ASP A 186 0.15 -12.00 -10.18
N LEU A 187 0.46 -10.76 -10.56
CA LEU A 187 0.67 -9.66 -9.63
C LEU A 187 -0.61 -9.22 -8.92
N THR A 188 -1.76 -9.43 -9.55
CA THR A 188 -3.08 -9.16 -8.96
C THR A 188 -3.47 -10.25 -7.95
N HIS A 189 -3.24 -11.53 -8.27
CA HIS A 189 -3.67 -12.65 -7.42
C HIS A 189 -2.68 -13.04 -6.31
N ASN A 190 -1.38 -13.11 -6.63
CA ASN A 190 -0.36 -13.60 -5.70
C ASN A 190 0.23 -12.49 -4.83
N ASN A 191 0.12 -11.24 -5.29
CA ASN A 191 0.94 -10.16 -4.77
C ASN A 191 0.18 -8.96 -4.17
N ALA A 192 -1.11 -9.06 -3.83
CA ALA A 192 -1.94 -8.12 -3.03
C ALA A 192 -1.76 -6.59 -3.20
N PHE A 193 -1.01 -6.14 -4.20
CA PHE A 193 -0.53 -4.77 -4.33
C PHE A 193 -0.87 -4.20 -5.71
N ILE A 194 -1.38 -5.01 -6.64
CA ILE A 194 -2.24 -4.54 -7.72
C ILE A 194 -3.66 -4.96 -7.36
N ILE A 195 -4.56 -4.00 -7.32
CA ILE A 195 -5.98 -4.23 -7.03
C ILE A 195 -6.80 -3.84 -8.25
N GLU A 196 -7.84 -4.62 -8.52
CA GLU A 196 -8.86 -4.25 -9.47
C GLU A 196 -9.85 -3.30 -8.77
N SER A 197 -9.88 -2.04 -9.18
CA SER A 197 -10.74 -1.01 -8.56
C SER A 197 -12.17 -1.04 -9.11
N SER A 198 -12.31 -1.46 -10.36
CA SER A 198 -13.57 -1.68 -11.08
C SER A 198 -13.26 -2.68 -12.21
N PRO A 199 -14.26 -3.36 -12.79
CA PRO A 199 -14.02 -4.36 -13.83
C PRO A 199 -13.10 -3.82 -14.94
N GLY A 200 -11.94 -4.48 -15.13
CA GLY A 200 -10.94 -4.12 -16.14
C GLY A 200 -10.04 -2.93 -15.81
N VAL A 201 -10.15 -2.33 -14.62
CA VAL A 201 -9.34 -1.18 -14.18
C VAL A 201 -8.49 -1.55 -12.98
N TYR A 202 -7.19 -1.58 -13.20
CA TYR A 202 -6.17 -1.95 -12.22
C TYR A 202 -5.53 -0.70 -11.60
N ARG A 203 -5.18 -0.82 -10.32
CA ARG A 203 -4.44 0.21 -9.57
C ARG A 203 -3.34 -0.44 -8.75
N CYS A 204 -2.14 0.13 -8.84
CA CYS A 204 -1.09 -0.18 -7.88
C CYS A 204 -1.46 0.42 -6.51
N HIS A 205 -1.32 -0.37 -5.46
CA HIS A 205 -1.51 0.05 -4.09
C HIS A 205 -0.59 1.23 -3.78
N HIS A 206 -1.10 2.19 -3.02
CA HIS A 206 -0.41 3.47 -2.79
C HIS A 206 0.99 3.31 -2.17
N MET A 207 1.17 2.33 -1.27
CA MET A 207 2.47 2.00 -0.67
C MET A 207 3.48 1.52 -1.71
N LEU A 208 3.08 0.58 -2.58
CA LEU A 208 3.92 0.09 -3.66
C LEU A 208 4.31 1.24 -4.60
N ARG A 209 3.34 2.08 -4.96
CA ARG A 209 3.59 3.22 -5.85
C ARG A 209 4.56 4.23 -5.24
N GLN A 210 4.51 4.47 -3.93
CA GLN A 210 5.49 5.33 -3.25
C GLN A 210 6.89 4.71 -3.29
N LEU A 211 7.02 3.42 -3.01
CA LEU A 211 8.29 2.69 -3.12
C LEU A 211 8.86 2.77 -4.53
N LEU A 212 8.07 2.43 -5.55
CA LEU A 212 8.50 2.41 -6.95
C LEU A 212 8.90 3.81 -7.44
N ARG A 213 8.16 4.86 -7.07
CA ARG A 213 8.54 6.25 -7.40
C ARG A 213 9.88 6.65 -6.80
N ARG A 214 10.19 6.24 -5.57
CA ARG A 214 11.50 6.49 -4.95
C ARG A 214 12.61 5.72 -5.62
N LYS A 215 12.34 4.53 -6.18
CA LYS A 215 13.30 3.79 -6.98
C LYS A 215 13.57 4.40 -8.36
N ILE A 216 12.60 5.14 -8.91
CA ILE A 216 12.75 5.88 -10.18
C ILE A 216 13.43 7.24 -9.98
N ALA A 217 13.20 7.90 -8.84
CA ALA A 217 13.72 9.23 -8.51
C ALA A 217 15.27 9.43 -8.51
N PRO A 218 16.16 8.43 -8.34
CA PRO A 218 17.62 8.66 -8.29
C PRO A 218 18.29 8.80 -9.67
N LEU A 219 17.54 8.94 -10.76
CA LEU A 219 18.13 9.04 -12.09
C LEU A 219 18.48 10.49 -12.46
N PRO A 220 19.75 10.79 -12.82
CA PRO A 220 20.20 12.16 -13.05
C PRO A 220 19.45 12.86 -14.20
N PRO A 221 19.36 14.21 -14.15
CA PRO A 221 18.46 15.05 -14.97
C PRO A 221 18.78 15.12 -16.48
N ASN A 222 19.74 14.33 -16.98
CA ASN A 222 20.10 14.28 -18.40
C ASN A 222 19.56 13.04 -19.14
N ALA A 223 18.53 12.39 -18.61
CA ALA A 223 17.83 11.30 -19.30
C ALA A 223 16.56 11.85 -20.00
N PRO A 224 16.39 11.66 -21.32
CA PRO A 224 15.17 12.09 -22.01
C PRO A 224 13.94 11.38 -21.43
N SER A 225 12.87 12.16 -21.30
CA SER A 225 11.57 11.80 -20.70
C SER A 225 11.07 10.39 -21.07
N THR A 226 10.88 9.55 -20.03
CA THR A 226 10.17 8.25 -19.98
C THR A 226 10.50 7.27 -21.11
N PRO A 227 11.59 6.48 -20.96
CA PRO A 227 11.49 5.02 -20.80
C PRO A 227 12.74 4.44 -20.09
N PHE A 228 12.76 4.31 -18.76
CA PHE A 228 13.98 3.84 -18.07
C PHE A 228 14.34 2.37 -18.40
N CYS A 229 13.40 1.56 -18.86
CA CYS A 229 13.59 0.14 -19.21
C CYS A 229 14.14 -0.15 -20.63
N ARG A 230 14.49 0.83 -21.48
CA ARG A 230 14.95 0.53 -22.86
C ARG A 230 16.21 -0.37 -22.94
N LYS A 231 16.89 -0.66 -21.84
CA LYS A 231 18.25 -1.22 -21.81
C LYS A 231 18.62 -2.13 -20.62
N ALA A 232 17.72 -2.88 -20.01
CA ALA A 232 18.16 -4.20 -19.52
C ALA A 232 18.25 -5.11 -20.76
N ARG A 233 19.28 -4.90 -21.60
CA ARG A 233 19.53 -5.58 -22.89
C ARG A 233 18.58 -5.18 -24.04
N ARG A 234 19.04 -4.37 -25.01
CA ARG A 234 19.59 -5.02 -26.23
C ARG A 234 20.21 -6.36 -25.87
N ARG A 235 19.48 -7.44 -26.16
CA ARG A 235 19.96 -8.82 -26.28
C ARG A 235 21.49 -8.90 -26.15
N THR A 236 22.00 -9.55 -25.12
CA THR A 236 23.27 -10.24 -25.29
C THR A 236 22.92 -11.63 -25.80
N PRO A 237 23.07 -11.94 -27.10
CA PRO A 237 23.45 -13.27 -27.50
C PRO A 237 24.98 -13.31 -27.56
N ALA A 238 25.55 -14.23 -26.79
CA ALA A 238 26.87 -14.75 -27.09
C ALA A 238 26.80 -15.51 -28.42
N GLY A 239 27.85 -15.40 -29.24
CA GLY A 239 28.20 -16.43 -30.24
C GLY A 239 28.04 -16.07 -31.72
N GLY A 240 29.17 -15.79 -32.36
CA GLY A 240 29.62 -16.46 -33.60
C GLY A 240 29.07 -15.99 -34.96
N SER A 241 29.92 -15.38 -35.79
CA SER A 241 30.58 -16.05 -36.93
C SER A 241 31.22 -15.02 -37.90
N ALA A 242 32.21 -15.51 -38.65
CA ALA A 242 33.30 -14.83 -39.32
C ALA A 242 33.02 -14.28 -40.73
N ALA A 243 33.88 -13.36 -41.18
CA ALA A 243 34.56 -13.31 -42.49
C ALA A 243 35.36 -11.99 -42.56
N GLY A 244 36.70 -12.02 -42.68
CA GLY A 244 37.44 -11.77 -43.94
C GLY A 244 37.52 -10.24 -44.22
N THR A 245 38.65 -9.58 -44.48
CA THR A 245 39.87 -9.99 -45.18
C THR A 245 40.92 -8.86 -45.04
N SER A 246 42.17 -9.25 -44.76
CA SER A 246 43.46 -8.63 -45.15
C SER A 246 43.53 -7.18 -45.67
N ALA A 247 44.42 -6.35 -45.09
CA ALA A 247 45.65 -5.90 -45.76
C ALA A 247 46.55 -5.00 -44.87
N ARG A 248 47.84 -5.39 -44.78
CA ARG A 248 49.11 -4.59 -44.93
C ARG A 248 49.20 -3.23 -44.21
N GLY A 249 50.27 -2.81 -43.55
CA GLY A 249 51.69 -3.20 -43.43
C GLY A 249 52.35 -2.07 -42.61
N ASN A 250 53.14 -2.41 -41.60
CA ASN A 250 54.62 -2.43 -41.60
C ASN A 250 55.28 -1.08 -41.24
N ILE A 251 56.13 -1.17 -40.21
CA ILE A 251 57.09 -0.21 -39.62
C ILE A 251 56.48 0.81 -38.65
#